data_AF-A0A2H5N2S9-F1
#
_entry.id   AF-A0A2H5N2S9-F1
#
_cell.length_a   1.000
_cell.length_b   1.000
_cell.length_c   1.000
_cell.angle_alpha   90.00
_cell.angle_beta   90.00
_cell.angle_gamma   90.00
#
_symmetry.space_group_name_H-M   'P 1'
#
loop_
_entity.id
_entity.type
_entity.pdbx_description
1 polymer ?
#
loop_
_entity_poly.entity_id
_entity_poly.type
_entity_poly.pdbx_seq_one_letter_code
_entity_poly.pdbx_strand_id
1 'polypeptide(L)'
;MASHYFGNLDSSRGSRRLYWRILAHPLAPYTLSLVFIYMVTIKGSGHLAPSRAYLEYRLDDFSGWLRRRVRSPYKWDRIKSCLSSTQMCPELNQSYRMAQDFFNAHITPLQSGCCKPPTECGYTFVNPTYWISPINNAADMDCLQWSNDQMQLCYNCDSCKAGLLANLKK
;
A
#
# COMPACT_ATOMS: atom_id res chain seq x y z
N MET A 1 -33.38 41.61 56.68
CA MET A 1 -33.81 40.27 56.24
C MET A 1 -33.71 40.21 54.72
N ALA A 2 -32.97 39.24 54.20
CA ALA A 2 -32.59 39.09 52.79
C ALA A 2 -33.56 38.17 52.00
N SER A 3 -33.42 38.23 50.67
CA SER A 3 -33.93 37.32 49.62
C SER A 3 -35.40 37.51 49.25
N HIS A 4 -35.83 38.08 48.12
CA HIS A 4 -35.31 38.13 46.74
C HIS A 4 -35.07 36.76 46.07
N TYR A 5 -35.95 36.48 45.09
CA TYR A 5 -35.83 35.62 43.91
C TYR A 5 -35.74 34.09 44.09
N PHE A 6 -36.84 33.41 43.75
CA PHE A 6 -36.80 32.09 43.11
C PHE A 6 -37.83 32.02 41.97
N GLY A 7 -37.47 32.63 40.84
CA GLY A 7 -38.01 32.25 39.53
C GLY A 7 -36.91 31.46 38.82
N ASN A 8 -37.11 30.16 38.63
CA ASN A 8 -36.19 29.22 37.95
C ASN A 8 -36.99 27.91 37.77
N LEU A 9 -37.07 27.20 36.64
CA LEU A 9 -36.31 27.15 35.39
C LEU A 9 -37.21 26.46 34.34
N ASP A 10 -37.55 27.13 33.23
CA ASP A 10 -37.93 26.45 31.98
C ASP A 10 -37.21 27.07 30.77
N SER A 11 -35.88 27.14 30.86
CA SER A 11 -34.97 27.65 29.82
C SER A 11 -33.94 26.58 29.41
N SER A 12 -34.36 25.32 29.36
CA SER A 12 -33.42 24.19 29.23
C SER A 12 -33.45 23.52 27.84
N ARG A 13 -34.56 23.64 27.08
CA ARG A 13 -34.70 23.02 25.75
C ARG A 13 -34.15 23.87 24.61
N GLY A 14 -34.30 25.21 24.69
CA GLY A 14 -33.78 26.13 23.68
C GLY A 14 -32.25 26.24 23.67
N SER A 15 -31.65 26.29 24.87
CA SER A 15 -30.20 26.39 25.04
C SER A 15 -29.46 25.16 24.52
N ARG A 16 -29.98 23.95 24.77
CA ARG A 16 -29.40 22.69 24.25
C ARG A 16 -29.47 22.57 22.73
N ARG A 17 -30.54 23.08 22.09
CA ARG A 17 -30.65 23.15 20.61
C ARG A 17 -29.68 24.15 19.99
N LEU A 18 -29.48 25.30 20.63
CA LEU A 18 -28.52 26.30 20.18
C LEU A 18 -27.07 25.80 20.34
N TYR A 19 -26.78 25.11 21.47
CA TYR A 19 -25.50 24.47 21.74
C TYR A 19 -25.15 23.41 20.68
N TRP A 20 -26.09 22.50 20.36
CA TRP A 20 -25.90 21.51 19.29
C TRP A 20 -25.70 22.16 17.91
N ARG A 21 -26.37 23.27 17.62
CA ARG A 21 -26.19 24.00 16.37
C ARG A 21 -24.81 24.66 16.25
N ILE A 22 -24.31 25.25 17.33
CA ILE A 22 -23.00 25.92 17.37
C ILE A 22 -21.85 24.90 17.40
N LEU A 23 -22.01 23.76 18.10
CA LEU A 23 -21.00 22.70 18.14
C LEU A 23 -20.98 21.81 16.90
N ALA A 24 -22.13 21.51 16.27
CA ALA A 24 -22.17 20.64 15.08
C ALA A 24 -21.76 21.36 13.78
N HIS A 25 -21.92 22.68 13.69
CA HIS A 25 -21.53 23.45 12.49
C HIS A 25 -20.04 23.40 12.13
N PRO A 26 -19.07 23.55 13.06
CA PRO A 26 -17.65 23.43 12.75
C PRO A 26 -17.16 21.98 12.63
N LEU A 27 -17.87 21.01 13.19
CA LEU A 27 -17.50 19.58 13.11
C LEU A 27 -17.77 18.98 11.73
N ALA A 28 -18.81 19.44 11.03
CA ALA A 28 -19.17 18.97 9.69
C ALA A 28 -18.09 19.25 8.62
N PRO A 29 -17.56 20.48 8.44
CA PRO A 29 -16.50 20.73 7.45
C PRO A 29 -15.19 20.03 7.82
N TYR A 30 -14.86 19.96 9.11
CA TYR A 30 -13.66 19.29 9.58
C TYR A 30 -13.67 17.79 9.26
N THR A 31 -14.79 17.11 9.54
CA THR A 31 -14.94 15.67 9.23
C THR A 31 -14.90 15.41 7.72
N LEU A 32 -15.53 16.25 6.89
CA LEU A 32 -15.43 16.17 5.42
C LEU A 32 -13.98 16.34 4.92
N SER A 33 -13.25 17.32 5.43
CA SER A 33 -11.85 17.53 5.08
C SER A 33 -10.97 16.34 5.50
N LEU A 34 -11.18 15.78 6.70
CA LEU A 34 -10.46 14.59 7.13
C LEU A 34 -10.74 13.38 6.24
N VAL A 35 -12.01 13.15 5.86
CA VAL A 35 -12.37 12.07 4.94
C VAL A 35 -11.71 12.27 3.57
N PHE A 36 -11.71 13.49 3.03
CA PHE A 36 -11.05 13.78 1.76
C PHE A 36 -9.53 13.57 1.84
N ILE A 37 -8.89 14.11 2.89
CA ILE A 37 -7.46 13.93 3.12
C ILE A 37 -7.16 12.43 3.25
N TYR A 38 -7.93 11.70 4.04
CA TYR A 38 -7.77 10.25 4.18
C TYR A 38 -7.94 9.54 2.83
N MET A 39 -9.01 9.81 2.08
CA MET A 39 -9.24 9.21 0.76
C MET A 39 -8.13 9.49 -0.27
N VAL A 40 -7.37 10.56 -0.12
CA VAL A 40 -6.20 10.86 -0.97
C VAL A 40 -4.91 10.26 -0.38
N THR A 41 -4.80 10.18 0.94
CA THR A 41 -3.59 9.80 1.68
C THR A 41 -3.60 8.38 2.25
N ILE A 42 -4.67 7.57 2.09
CA ILE A 42 -4.69 6.16 2.47
C ILE A 42 -3.46 5.50 1.86
N LYS A 43 -2.59 5.01 2.75
CA LYS A 43 -1.33 4.38 2.39
C LYS A 43 -1.50 2.89 2.48
N GLY A 44 -0.89 2.17 1.55
CA GLY A 44 -0.77 0.73 1.67
C GLY A 44 0.11 0.35 2.87
N SER A 45 -0.32 -0.69 3.58
CA SER A 45 0.52 -1.44 4.52
C SER A 45 1.21 -2.58 3.78
N GLY A 46 2.40 -2.97 4.23
CA GLY A 46 2.99 -4.23 3.78
C GLY A 46 2.33 -5.39 4.50
N HIS A 47 2.09 -6.48 3.78
CA HIS A 47 1.56 -7.75 4.29
C HIS A 47 2.70 -8.71 4.58
N LEU A 48 2.57 -9.47 5.65
CA LEU A 48 3.51 -10.54 5.98
C LEU A 48 3.21 -11.74 5.07
N ALA A 49 4.22 -12.22 4.36
CA ALA A 49 4.12 -13.48 3.65
C ALA A 49 4.46 -14.64 4.61
N PRO A 50 3.79 -15.81 4.50
CA PRO A 50 4.06 -16.96 5.35
C PRO A 50 5.54 -17.37 5.31
N SER A 51 6.16 -17.51 6.47
CA SER A 51 7.58 -17.88 6.62
C SER A 51 8.57 -16.93 5.93
N ARG A 52 8.22 -15.65 5.77
CA ARG A 52 9.09 -14.60 5.22
C ARG A 52 9.27 -13.46 6.22
N ALA A 53 10.48 -12.91 6.30
CA ALA A 53 10.78 -11.72 7.09
C ALA A 53 10.52 -10.40 6.32
N TYR A 54 10.37 -10.47 5.00
CA TYR A 54 10.03 -9.32 4.16
C TYR A 54 8.52 -9.14 4.00
N LEU A 55 8.14 -7.93 3.62
CA LEU A 55 6.76 -7.54 3.38
C LEU A 55 6.44 -7.62 1.88
N GLU A 56 5.20 -8.00 1.56
CA GLU A 56 4.61 -7.91 0.22
C GLU A 56 3.60 -6.76 0.18
N TYR A 57 3.47 -6.11 -0.97
CA TYR A 57 2.63 -4.92 -1.10
C TYR A 57 1.58 -5.14 -2.18
N ARG A 58 0.31 -4.86 -1.86
CA ARG A 58 -0.78 -4.94 -2.82
C ARG A 58 -1.20 -3.55 -3.26
N LEU A 59 -1.49 -3.40 -4.54
CA LEU A 59 -1.89 -2.11 -5.10
C LEU A 59 -3.24 -1.65 -4.54
N ASP A 60 -4.11 -2.59 -4.17
CA ASP A 60 -5.44 -2.32 -3.61
C ASP A 60 -5.42 -1.63 -2.24
N ASP A 61 -4.33 -1.77 -1.47
CA ASP A 61 -4.21 -1.14 -0.15
C ASP A 61 -3.96 0.39 -0.23
N PHE A 62 -3.62 0.89 -1.42
CA PHE A 62 -3.35 2.30 -1.62
C PHE A 62 -4.60 3.08 -2.01
N SER A 63 -4.61 4.37 -1.67
CA SER A 63 -5.68 5.27 -2.04
C SER A 63 -5.96 5.22 -3.55
N GLY A 64 -7.24 5.33 -3.94
CA GLY A 64 -7.62 5.37 -5.35
C GLY A 64 -6.92 6.49 -6.13
N TRP A 65 -6.53 7.57 -5.45
CA TRP A 65 -5.72 8.63 -6.05
C TRP A 65 -4.30 8.16 -6.42
N LEU A 66 -3.60 7.49 -5.50
CA LEU A 66 -2.26 6.94 -5.75
C LEU A 66 -2.28 5.85 -6.83
N ARG A 67 -3.25 4.93 -6.76
CA ARG A 67 -3.44 3.87 -7.76
C ARG A 67 -3.61 4.43 -9.17
N ARG A 68 -4.40 5.50 -9.34
CA ARG A 68 -4.58 6.16 -10.64
C ARG A 68 -3.28 6.71 -11.23
N ARG A 69 -2.28 7.05 -10.40
CA ARG A 69 -1.00 7.57 -10.88
C ARG A 69 -0.18 6.51 -11.61
N VAL A 70 -0.22 5.27 -11.13
CA VAL A 70 0.54 4.12 -11.65
C VAL A 70 -0.25 3.25 -12.63
N ARG A 71 -1.57 3.43 -12.73
CA ARG A 71 -2.44 2.67 -13.64
C ARG A 71 -2.33 3.09 -15.11
N SER A 72 -1.83 4.30 -15.41
CA SER A 72 -1.70 4.77 -16.78
C SER A 72 -0.58 4.01 -17.51
N PRO A 73 -0.89 3.19 -18.54
CA PRO A 73 0.10 2.32 -19.17
C PRO A 73 1.25 3.12 -19.78
N TYR A 74 0.96 4.20 -20.50
CA TYR A 74 1.98 5.07 -21.10
C TYR A 74 2.97 5.68 -20.08
N LYS A 75 2.47 6.08 -18.90
CA LYS A 75 3.32 6.63 -17.84
C LYS A 75 4.12 5.52 -17.17
N TRP A 76 3.48 4.37 -16.96
CA TRP A 76 4.12 3.20 -16.39
C TRP A 76 5.23 2.68 -17.29
N ASP A 77 5.07 2.71 -18.61
CA ASP A 77 6.09 2.28 -19.57
C ASP A 77 7.41 3.07 -19.44
N ARG A 78 7.34 4.35 -19.08
CA ARG A 78 8.54 5.14 -18.79
C ARG A 78 9.17 4.75 -17.46
N ILE A 79 8.34 4.56 -16.43
CA ILE A 79 8.78 4.20 -15.08
C ILE A 79 9.43 2.81 -15.09
N LYS A 80 8.78 1.83 -15.72
CA LYS A 80 9.26 0.45 -15.78
C LYS A 80 10.60 0.35 -16.51
N SER A 81 10.82 1.13 -17.58
CA SER A 81 12.12 1.20 -18.26
C SER A 81 13.22 1.74 -17.37
N CYS A 82 12.93 2.70 -16.49
CA CYS A 82 13.88 3.15 -15.47
C CYS A 82 14.14 2.06 -14.42
N LEU A 83 13.09 1.37 -13.95
CA LEU A 83 13.20 0.30 -12.96
C LEU A 83 13.99 -0.91 -13.49
N SER A 84 13.76 -1.31 -14.75
CA SER A 84 14.47 -2.42 -15.39
C SER A 84 15.94 -2.12 -15.66
N SER A 85 16.28 -0.84 -15.84
CA SER A 85 17.67 -0.40 -16.00
C SER A 85 18.42 -0.28 -14.67
N THR A 86 17.71 -0.35 -13.53
CA THR A 86 18.30 -0.22 -12.20
C THR A 86 18.91 -1.55 -11.75
N GLN A 87 20.06 -1.50 -11.06
CA GLN A 87 20.77 -2.69 -10.58
C GLN A 87 20.13 -3.39 -9.37
N MET A 88 18.95 -2.94 -8.91
CA MET A 88 18.33 -3.42 -7.66
C MET A 88 17.97 -4.92 -7.64
N CYS A 89 17.57 -5.49 -8.78
CA CYS A 89 17.25 -6.93 -8.91
C CYS A 89 18.52 -7.78 -9.13
N PRO A 90 19.45 -7.39 -10.03
CA PRO A 90 20.77 -8.04 -10.11
C PRO A 90 21.52 -8.07 -8.77
N GLU A 91 21.58 -6.94 -8.05
CA GLU A 91 22.21 -6.83 -6.74
C GLU A 91 21.56 -7.74 -5.70
N LEU A 92 20.23 -7.91 -5.77
CA LEU A 92 19.50 -8.80 -4.87
C LEU A 92 19.94 -10.27 -5.05
N ASN A 93 20.12 -10.71 -6.30
CA ASN A 93 20.63 -12.04 -6.62
C ASN A 93 22.11 -12.22 -6.23
N GLN A 94 22.91 -11.14 -6.27
CA GLN A 94 24.30 -11.18 -5.84
C GLN A 94 24.45 -11.22 -4.32
N SER A 95 23.60 -10.47 -3.61
CA SER A 95 23.63 -10.31 -2.15
C SER A 95 23.12 -11.54 -1.42
N TYR A 96 22.11 -12.23 -1.97
CA TYR A 96 21.49 -13.39 -1.34
C TYR A 96 21.65 -14.64 -2.22
N ARG A 97 22.55 -15.54 -1.79
CA ARG A 97 22.83 -16.79 -2.52
C ARG A 97 22.01 -17.98 -2.03
N MET A 98 21.67 -18.00 -0.74
CA MET A 98 20.88 -19.09 -0.15
C MET A 98 19.43 -18.69 0.05
N ALA A 99 18.53 -19.67 -0.04
CA ALA A 99 17.10 -19.48 0.16
C ALA A 99 16.78 -18.93 1.55
N GLN A 100 17.43 -19.47 2.59
CA GLN A 100 17.21 -19.05 3.98
C GLN A 100 17.62 -17.60 4.21
N ASP A 101 18.75 -17.18 3.66
CA ASP A 101 19.21 -15.78 3.77
C ASP A 101 18.22 -14.84 3.09
N PHE A 102 17.77 -15.20 1.87
CA PHE A 102 16.80 -14.41 1.13
C PHE A 102 15.45 -14.30 1.86
N PHE A 103 14.95 -15.40 2.43
CA PHE A 103 13.65 -15.40 3.12
C PHE A 103 13.66 -14.67 4.46
N ASN A 104 14.82 -14.58 5.11
CA ASN A 104 15.02 -13.82 6.34
C ASN A 104 15.51 -12.39 6.10
N ALA A 105 15.78 -12.01 4.86
CA ALA A 105 16.29 -10.70 4.53
C ALA A 105 15.22 -9.61 4.55
N HIS A 106 15.61 -8.42 5.02
CA HIS A 106 14.82 -7.20 4.91
C HIS A 106 15.07 -6.51 3.58
N ILE A 107 14.38 -6.97 2.54
CA ILE A 107 14.44 -6.39 1.20
C ILE A 107 13.55 -5.14 1.08
N THR A 108 13.86 -4.26 0.13
CA THR A 108 13.07 -3.05 -0.09
C THR A 108 11.69 -3.34 -0.70
N PRO A 109 10.71 -2.42 -0.60
CA PRO A 109 9.42 -2.59 -1.26
C PRO A 109 9.51 -2.78 -2.79
N LEU A 110 10.48 -2.13 -3.43
CA LEU A 110 10.73 -2.31 -4.87
C LEU A 110 11.30 -3.70 -5.17
N GLN A 111 12.25 -4.18 -4.36
CA GLN A 111 12.82 -5.52 -4.54
C GLN A 111 11.77 -6.62 -4.35
N SER A 112 10.95 -6.52 -3.30
CA SER A 112 9.90 -7.50 -3.01
C SER A 112 8.78 -7.52 -4.05
N GLY A 113 8.45 -6.36 -4.65
CA GLY A 113 7.35 -6.23 -5.62
C GLY A 113 7.75 -6.42 -7.09
N CYS A 114 8.99 -6.07 -7.47
CA CYS A 114 9.43 -6.10 -8.87
C CYS A 114 10.36 -7.28 -9.20
N CYS A 115 11.19 -7.73 -8.24
CA CYS A 115 12.26 -8.68 -8.51
C CYS A 115 11.88 -10.14 -8.23
N LYS A 116 10.71 -10.40 -7.62
CA LYS A 116 10.22 -11.75 -7.32
C LYS A 116 8.72 -11.86 -7.59
N PRO A 117 8.16 -13.06 -7.83
CA PRO A 117 6.72 -13.25 -7.93
C PRO A 117 6.05 -13.13 -6.54
N PRO A 118 4.73 -12.89 -6.49
CA PRO A 118 3.94 -13.00 -5.26
C PRO A 118 4.03 -14.40 -4.63
N THR A 119 4.05 -14.48 -3.30
CA THR A 119 4.18 -15.77 -2.60
C THR A 119 2.95 -16.68 -2.83
N GLU A 120 1.76 -16.10 -3.00
CA GLU A 120 0.51 -16.85 -3.22
C GLU A 120 0.45 -17.61 -4.54
N CYS A 121 1.28 -17.23 -5.53
CA CYS A 121 1.41 -17.95 -6.79
C CYS A 121 2.03 -19.35 -6.61
N GLY A 122 2.76 -19.56 -5.50
CA GLY A 122 3.37 -20.84 -5.16
C GLY A 122 4.46 -21.27 -6.13
N TYR A 123 5.28 -20.33 -6.65
CA TYR A 123 6.45 -20.71 -7.43
C TYR A 123 7.53 -21.37 -6.54
N THR A 124 8.29 -22.27 -7.14
CA THR A 124 9.46 -22.90 -6.53
C THR A 124 10.68 -21.98 -6.63
N PHE A 125 11.32 -21.71 -5.49
CA PHE A 125 12.52 -20.88 -5.41
C PHE A 125 13.72 -21.58 -6.04
N VAL A 126 14.43 -20.87 -6.93
CA VAL A 126 15.75 -21.29 -7.43
C VAL A 126 16.79 -20.26 -7.00
N ASN A 127 16.53 -18.98 -7.27
CA ASN A 127 17.30 -17.85 -6.77
C ASN A 127 16.39 -16.62 -6.58
N PRO A 128 16.85 -15.50 -5.99
CA PRO A 128 16.00 -14.35 -5.69
C PRO A 128 15.21 -13.80 -6.88
N THR A 129 15.73 -13.87 -8.10
CA THR A 129 15.10 -13.35 -9.33
C THR A 129 14.71 -14.43 -10.34
N TYR A 130 14.72 -15.70 -9.94
CA TYR A 130 14.40 -16.83 -10.81
C TYR A 130 13.59 -17.89 -10.06
N TRP A 131 12.42 -18.17 -10.59
CA TRP A 131 11.39 -18.97 -9.94
C TRP A 131 10.69 -19.84 -10.99
N ILE A 132 10.43 -21.11 -10.65
CA ILE A 132 9.89 -22.10 -11.60
C ILE A 132 8.62 -22.77 -11.08
N SER A 133 7.87 -23.40 -11.99
CA SER A 133 6.72 -24.26 -11.67
C SER A 133 5.70 -23.60 -10.74
N PRO A 134 4.84 -22.71 -11.25
CA PRO A 134 3.77 -22.14 -10.44
C PRO A 134 2.78 -23.23 -10.01
N ILE A 135 2.43 -23.24 -8.73
CA ILE A 135 1.41 -24.14 -8.18
C ILE A 135 0.01 -23.53 -8.36
N ASN A 136 -0.12 -22.20 -8.29
CA ASN A 136 -1.42 -21.53 -8.37
C ASN A 136 -1.35 -20.22 -9.19
N ASN A 137 -1.43 -20.34 -10.51
CA ASN A 137 -1.47 -19.19 -11.41
C ASN A 137 -2.75 -18.35 -11.33
N ALA A 138 -3.82 -18.88 -10.72
CA ALA A 138 -5.11 -18.20 -10.60
C ALA A 138 -5.27 -17.44 -9.28
N ALA A 139 -4.26 -17.49 -8.39
CA ALA A 139 -4.30 -16.77 -7.11
C ALA A 139 -4.28 -15.26 -7.30
N ASP A 140 -3.44 -14.77 -8.22
CA ASP A 140 -3.27 -13.36 -8.52
C ASP A 140 -2.95 -13.16 -10.01
N MET A 141 -3.38 -12.03 -10.57
CA MET A 141 -3.08 -11.67 -11.97
C MET A 141 -1.58 -11.41 -12.21
N ASP A 142 -0.83 -11.10 -11.16
CA ASP A 142 0.63 -10.95 -11.20
C ASP A 142 1.34 -12.28 -11.40
N CYS A 143 0.73 -13.41 -11.00
CA CYS A 143 1.28 -14.75 -11.26
C CYS A 143 1.45 -15.00 -12.77
N LEU A 144 0.49 -14.53 -13.57
CA LEU A 144 0.52 -14.66 -15.02
C LEU A 144 1.46 -13.66 -15.70
N GLN A 145 1.80 -12.57 -15.02
CA GLN A 145 2.65 -11.50 -15.54
C GLN A 145 4.13 -11.69 -15.19
N TRP A 146 4.43 -12.57 -14.24
CA TRP A 146 5.80 -12.89 -13.86
C TRP A 146 6.60 -13.48 -15.03
N SER A 147 7.82 -12.98 -15.22
CA SER A 147 8.80 -13.49 -16.20
C SER A 147 10.15 -13.75 -15.52
N ASN A 148 10.87 -14.78 -15.95
CA ASN A 148 12.25 -15.03 -15.50
C ASN A 148 13.30 -14.26 -16.32
N ASP A 149 12.88 -13.52 -17.35
CA ASP A 149 13.75 -12.60 -18.07
C ASP A 149 14.12 -11.43 -17.16
N GLN A 150 15.42 -11.21 -16.95
CA GLN A 150 15.94 -10.18 -16.06
C GLN A 150 15.56 -8.75 -16.48
N MET A 151 15.22 -8.53 -17.76
CA MET A 151 14.73 -7.24 -18.25
C MET A 151 13.22 -7.06 -18.07
N GLN A 152 12.46 -8.13 -17.80
CA GLN A 152 11.00 -8.10 -17.69
C GLN A 152 10.51 -8.31 -16.25
N LEU A 153 11.04 -9.33 -15.56
CA LEU A 153 10.70 -9.72 -14.19
C LEU A 153 9.20 -9.52 -13.89
N CYS A 154 8.88 -8.88 -12.76
CA CYS A 154 7.52 -8.44 -12.44
C CYS A 154 7.32 -6.94 -12.71
N TYR A 155 8.05 -6.31 -13.64
CA TYR A 155 7.95 -4.86 -13.84
C TYR A 155 6.58 -4.39 -14.34
N ASN A 156 5.77 -5.28 -14.91
CA ASN A 156 4.38 -4.97 -15.31
C ASN A 156 3.34 -5.25 -14.21
N CYS A 157 3.72 -6.02 -13.18
CA CYS A 157 2.85 -6.46 -12.10
C CYS A 157 2.33 -5.31 -11.24
N ASP A 158 1.16 -5.50 -10.64
CA ASP A 158 0.58 -4.55 -9.69
C ASP A 158 1.36 -4.55 -8.37
N SER A 159 1.98 -5.66 -8.00
CA SER A 159 2.93 -5.77 -6.89
C SER A 159 4.14 -4.84 -7.06
N CYS A 160 4.66 -4.66 -8.28
CA CYS A 160 5.77 -3.74 -8.54
C CYS A 160 5.32 -2.28 -8.46
N LYS A 161 4.12 -1.96 -8.95
CA LYS A 161 3.50 -0.63 -8.79
C LYS A 161 3.27 -0.29 -7.32
N ALA A 162 2.78 -1.27 -6.54
CA ALA A 162 2.61 -1.14 -5.10
C ALA A 162 3.95 -0.95 -4.38
N GLY A 163 4.98 -1.71 -4.77
CA GLY A 163 6.35 -1.57 -4.29
C GLY A 163 6.93 -0.19 -4.54
N LEU A 164 6.70 0.41 -5.71
CA LEU A 164 7.09 1.79 -6.01
C LEU A 164 6.38 2.79 -5.10
N LEU A 165 5.06 2.69 -4.96
CA LEU A 165 4.28 3.58 -4.08
C LEU A 165 4.72 3.45 -2.61
N ALA A 166 5.05 2.25 -2.17
CA ALA A 166 5.61 2.00 -0.83
C ALA A 166 7.04 2.53 -0.68
N ASN A 167 7.85 2.51 -1.74
CA ASN A 167 9.22 3.01 -1.69
C ASN A 167 9.28 4.55 -1.63
N LEU A 168 8.39 5.25 -2.33
CA LEU A 168 8.24 6.71 -2.27
C LEU A 168 7.81 7.25 -0.88
N LYS A 169 7.48 6.36 0.06
CA LYS A 169 7.10 6.69 1.44
C LYS A 169 8.30 6.88 2.38
N LYS A 170 9.48 6.41 1.97
CA LYS A 170 10.70 6.41 2.81
C LYS A 170 11.53 7.66 2.56
#